data_AF-A0A0F9X9W4-F1
#
_entry.id   AF-A0A0F9X9W4-F1
#
_cell.length_a   1.000
_cell.length_b   1.000
_cell.length_c   1.000
_cell.angle_alpha   90.00
_cell.angle_beta   90.00
_cell.angle_gamma   90.00
#
_symmetry.space_group_name_H-M   'P 1'
#
loop_
_entity.id
_entity.type
_entity.pdbx_description
1 polymer ?
#
loop_
_entity_poly.entity_id
_entity_poly.type
_entity_poly.pdbx_seq_one_letter_code
_entity_poly.pdbx_strand_id
1 'polypeptide(L)' 'MFSIRQKREIADKIQTILRETKHLGLPTGEIVFQLHVHSKESWSWADIENNAAVNDPEINPWNEDQDKRQND' A
#
# COMPACT_ATOMS: atom_id res chain seq x y z
N MET A 1 -0.09 9.28 -8.43
CA MET A 1 -0.59 8.65 -7.19
C MET A 1 -0.66 7.15 -7.41
N PHE A 2 -0.49 6.35 -6.35
CA PHE A 2 -0.54 4.88 -6.47
C PHE A 2 -1.99 4.39 -6.74
N SER A 3 -2.14 3.41 -7.63
CA SER A 3 -3.39 2.66 -7.84
C SER A 3 -3.70 1.74 -6.67
N ILE A 4 -4.94 1.23 -6.57
CA ILE A 4 -5.29 0.29 -5.48
C ILE A 4 -4.43 -0.97 -5.58
N ARG A 5 -4.19 -1.46 -6.81
CA ARG A 5 -3.28 -2.59 -7.05
C ARG A 5 -1.88 -2.31 -6.52
N GLN A 6 -1.30 -1.16 -6.86
CA GLN A 6 0.04 -0.78 -6.38
C GLN A 6 0.09 -0.67 -4.86
N LYS A 7 -0.95 -0.12 -4.22
CA LYS A 7 -1.03 -0.06 -2.75
C LYS A 7 -1.04 -1.45 -2.12
N ARG A 8 -1.80 -2.40 -2.68
CA ARG A 8 -1.82 -3.81 -2.22
C ARG A 8 -0.47 -4.50 -2.37
N GLU A 9 0.17 -4.33 -3.52
CA GLU A 9 1.51 -4.89 -3.76
C GLU A 9 2.56 -4.33 -2.79
N ILE A 10 2.49 -3.02 -2.50
CA ILE A 10 3.35 -2.39 -1.49
C ILE A 10 3.06 -2.98 -0.11
N ALA A 11 1.79 -3.14 0.24
CA ALA A 11 1.40 -3.70 1.53
C ALA A 11 1.91 -5.14 1.73
N ASP A 12 1.80 -5.99 0.72
CA ASP A 12 2.29 -7.38 0.76
C ASP A 12 3.82 -7.45 0.91
N LYS A 13 4.54 -6.56 0.22
CA LYS A 13 6.00 -6.48 0.35
C LYS A 13 6.41 -6.01 1.75
N ILE A 14 5.69 -5.04 2.32
CA ILE A 14 5.96 -4.57 3.69
C ILE A 14 5.71 -5.68 4.71
N GLN A 15 4.59 -6.41 4.60
CA GLN A 15 4.33 -7.60 5.44
C GLN A 15 5.50 -8.57 5.40
N THR A 16 6.01 -8.85 4.20
CA THR A 16 7.10 -9.79 3.98
C THR A 16 8.39 -9.31 4.65
N ILE A 17 8.81 -8.07 4.37
CA ILE A 17 10.04 -7.47 4.94
C ILE A 17 9.97 -7.43 6.46
N LEU A 18 8.82 -7.05 7.04
CA LEU A 18 8.64 -7.04 8.49
C LEU A 18 8.79 -8.45 9.06
N ARG A 19 8.19 -9.48 8.45
CA ARG A 19 8.33 -10.87 8.91
C ARG A 19 9.76 -11.41 8.78
N GLU A 20 10.49 -11.01 7.76
CA GLU A 20 11.89 -11.41 7.57
C GLU A 20 12.81 -10.95 8.70
N THR A 21 12.46 -9.88 9.42
CA THR A 21 13.19 -9.45 10.62
C THR A 21 13.15 -10.48 11.76
N LYS A 22 12.20 -11.44 11.70
CA LYS A 22 11.93 -12.44 12.75
C LYS A 22 11.75 -11.82 14.13
N HIS A 23 11.27 -10.57 14.20
CA HIS A 23 11.08 -9.90 15.47
C HIS A 23 9.93 -10.56 16.25
N LEU A 24 10.25 -11.03 17.46
CA LEU A 24 9.30 -11.72 18.35
C LEU A 24 8.07 -10.87 18.75
N GLY A 25 8.12 -9.55 18.56
CA GLY A 25 7.01 -8.64 18.86
C GLY A 25 5.99 -8.50 17.73
N LEU A 26 6.22 -9.14 16.58
CA LEU A 26 5.28 -9.11 15.47
C LEU A 26 4.10 -10.06 15.71
N PRO A 27 2.88 -9.66 15.33
CA PRO A 27 1.73 -10.55 15.41
C PRO A 27 1.91 -11.76 14.50
N THR A 28 1.31 -12.88 14.88
CA THR A 28 1.26 -14.08 14.04
C THR A 28 0.40 -13.86 12.80
N GLY A 29 -0.70 -13.09 12.94
CA GLY A 29 -1.59 -12.65 11.87
C GLY A 29 -1.09 -11.43 11.11
N GLU A 30 -1.99 -10.71 10.43
CA GLU A 30 -1.64 -9.54 9.61
C GLU A 30 -0.99 -8.42 10.45
N ILE A 31 0.12 -7.88 9.96
CA ILE A 31 0.82 -6.79 10.64
C ILE A 31 0.12 -5.48 10.29
N VAL A 32 -0.39 -4.77 11.29
CA VAL A 32 -1.00 -3.45 11.08
C VAL A 32 0.11 -2.40 10.96
N PHE A 33 0.06 -1.59 9.92
CA PHE A 33 0.97 -0.47 9.71
C PHE A 33 0.31 0.63 8.90
N GLN A 34 0.85 1.85 9.03
CA GLN A 34 0.52 2.99 8.20
C GLN A 34 1.83 3.56 7.65
N LEU A 35 1.92 3.66 6.34
CA LEU A 35 3.06 4.22 5.62
C LEU A 35 2.63 5.50 4.92
N HIS A 36 3.25 6.61 5.31
CA HIS A 36 3.09 7.89 4.65
C HIS A 36 4.24 8.12 3.67
N VAL A 37 3.94 8.15 2.36
CA VAL A 37 4.93 8.31 1.30
C VAL A 37 4.86 9.71 0.72
N HIS A 38 5.88 10.52 0.95
CA HIS A 38 6.04 11.80 0.28
C HIS A 38 6.42 11.59 -1.19
N SER A 39 5.75 12.32 -2.08
CA SER A 39 6.15 12.37 -3.49
C SER A 39 7.34 13.30 -3.69
N LYS A 40 7.91 13.26 -4.90
CA LYS A 40 8.94 14.21 -5.33
C LYS A 40 8.49 15.68 -5.21
N GLU A 41 7.20 15.91 -5.35
CA GLU A 41 6.56 17.21 -5.20
C GLU A 41 6.03 17.37 -3.77
N SER A 42 6.32 18.50 -3.12
CA SER A 42 6.07 18.72 -1.69
C SER A 42 4.59 18.71 -1.29
N TRP A 43 3.68 18.85 -2.24
CA TRP A 43 2.24 18.90 -2.03
C TRP A 43 1.53 17.56 -2.30
N SER A 44 2.27 16.52 -2.71
CA SER A 44 1.69 15.21 -3.02
C SER A 44 2.24 14.16 -2.07
N TRP A 45 1.34 13.40 -1.45
CA TRP A 45 1.67 12.24 -0.63
C TRP A 45 0.67 11.11 -0.87
N ALA A 46 1.03 9.92 -0.41
CA ALA A 46 0.14 8.77 -0.40
C ALA A 46 0.26 8.02 0.91
N ASP A 47 -0.89 7.80 1.55
CA ASP A 47 -1.00 6.87 2.68
C ASP A 47 -1.29 5.46 2.16
N ILE A 48 -0.54 4.49 2.70
CA ILE A 48 -0.64 3.07 2.41
C ILE A 48 -0.76 2.33 3.74
N GLU A 49 -1.78 1.50 3.86
CA GLU A 49 -2.05 0.70 5.05
C GLU A 49 -1.98 -0.80 4.72
N ASN A 50 -2.06 -1.64 5.74
CA ASN A 50 -2.15 -3.08 5.53
C ASN A 50 -3.47 -3.48 4.82
N ASN A 51 -3.50 -4.62 4.15
CA ASN A 51 -4.62 -5.02 3.30
C ASN A 51 -5.93 -5.22 4.08
N ALA A 52 -5.87 -5.67 5.34
CA ALA A 52 -7.03 -5.76 6.22
C ALA A 52 -7.58 -4.40 6.69
N ALA A 53 -6.88 -3.29 6.47
CA ALA A 53 -7.41 -1.94 6.73
C ALA A 53 -8.30 -1.41 5.59
N VAL A 54 -8.29 -2.06 4.41
CA VAL A 54 -9.15 -1.69 3.28
C VAL A 54 -10.57 -2.21 3.52
N ASN A 55 -11.35 -1.49 4.34
CA ASN A 55 -12.75 -1.81 4.62
C ASN A 55 -13.71 -1.46 3.48
N ASP A 56 -13.28 -0.64 2.51
CA ASP A 56 -14.11 -0.26 1.38
C ASP A 56 -13.28 -0.20 0.09
N PRO A 57 -13.53 -1.07 -0.91
CA PRO A 57 -12.92 -0.97 -2.22
C PRO A 57 -13.67 0.10 -3.04
N GLU A 58 -13.74 1.34 -2.56
CA GLU A 58 -14.18 2.45 -3.40
C GLU A 58 -13.10 2.69 -4.46
N ILE A 59 -13.32 2.06 -5.61
CA ILE A 59 -12.53 2.21 -6.82
C ILE A 59 -12.52 3.68 -7.19
N ASN A 60 -11.37 4.35 -7.05
CA ASN A 60 -11.18 5.68 -7.63
C ASN A 60 -10.92 5.52 -9.14
N PRO A 61 -11.88 5.86 -10.02
CA PRO A 61 -11.79 5.56 -11.45
C PRO A 61 -10.60 6.26 -12.13
N TRP A 62 -10.16 7.38 -11.58
CA TRP A 62 -9.08 8.19 -12.15
C TRP A 62 -7.69 7.57 -11.92
N ASN A 63 -7.48 6.91 -10.77
CA ASN A 63 -6.22 6.22 -10.48
C ASN A 63 -6.11 4.90 -11.25
N GLU A 64 -7.23 4.19 -11.44
CA GLU A 64 -7.27 2.93 -12.21
C GLU A 64 -7.07 3.17 -13.71
N ASP A 65 -7.59 4.27 -14.25
CA ASP A 65 -7.40 4.65 -15.65
C ASP A 65 -5.96 5.09 -15.97
N GLN A 66 -5.23 5.59 -14.98
CA GLN A 66 -3.79 5.89 -15.11
C GLN A 66 -2.93 4.61 -15.06
N ASP A 67 -3.31 3.61 -14.26
CA ASP A 67 -2.62 2.31 -14.18
C ASP A 67 -2.76 1.50 -15.48
N LYS A 68 -3.95 1.50 -16.10
CA LYS A 68 -4.18 0.83 -17.39
C LYS A 68 -3.31 1.38 -18.51
N ARG A 69 -3.11 2.70 -18.56
CA ARG A 69 -2.30 3.37 -19.60
C ARG A 69 -0.80 3.12 -19.48
N GLN A 70 -0.32 2.56 -18.39
CA GLN A 70 1.11 2.32 -18.14
C GLN A 70 1.54 0.87 -18.45
N ASN A 71 0.59 0.00 -18.77
CA ASN A 71 0.78 -1.43 -19.06
C ASN A 71 0.44 -1.84 -20.51
N ASP A 72 0.13 -0.88 -21.39
CA ASP A 72 0.07 -1.05 -22.85
C ASP A 72 1.36 -0.51 -23.51
#